data_AF-A0A663LPN5-F1
#
_entry.id   AF-A0A663LPN5-F1
#
_cell.length_a   1.000
_cell.length_b   1.000
_cell.length_c   1.000
_cell.angle_alpha   90.00
_cell.angle_beta   90.00
_cell.angle_gamma   90.00
#
_symmetry.space_group_name_H-M   'P 1'
#
loop_
_entity.id
_entity.type
_entity.pdbx_description
1 polymer ?
#
loop_
_entity_poly.entity_id
_entity_poly.type
_entity_poly.pdbx_seq_one_letter_code
_entity_poly.pdbx_strand_id
1 'polypeptide(L)'
;GREPQNENNLVLNLLHQHIMLSKRTNVHYDLVFILDASSSVGKEDFEKVRQWVSNLVETFEIGPDKTRVGVVRYSDHPTTEFDLGKYKTREEIKEAARKIKYYGGNTNTGDALRYINTYSFSKEAGGRLSNRTVKKVAILLTDGRSQDYVLDPASAAHQAGIRIFAVGVGEALKEELDEIASEPKSAHVFHVSDYNAIDKIRGKLRRRLCESKDVFPQGLPDEYAFVTTFKFRKASRKEDWYIWQIIDKYGIPQVQAVEYNAIGLTKDAVRVVFRNARVSDLFDRNWHKIALSIQSKTVSLYIDCRLVQVLPIEDRENIDIQGKTVIGKRLYDSVPIDVKVVRICLLRQKFGQDMGSSMPPYLHENLHQNFNRHIQGLISSALLEHAEIFVRY
;
A
#
# COMPACT_ATOMS: atom_id res chain seq x y z
N GLY A 1 8.72 7.37 38.06
CA GLY A 1 7.65 6.61 37.40
C GLY A 1 7.56 7.06 35.96
N ARG A 2 7.86 6.18 35.01
CA ARG A 2 7.49 6.32 33.60
C ARG A 2 6.84 5.00 33.21
N GLU A 3 5.58 5.06 32.79
CA GLU A 3 4.87 3.93 32.21
C GLU A 3 5.57 3.47 30.93
N PRO A 4 5.74 2.16 30.71
CA PRO A 4 6.15 1.65 29.40
C PRO A 4 4.96 1.73 28.44
N GLN A 5 5.14 2.42 27.30
CA GLN A 5 4.21 2.40 26.19
C GLN A 5 4.02 0.97 25.69
N ASN A 6 2.78 0.48 25.81
CA ASN A 6 2.38 -0.88 25.48
C ASN A 6 2.14 -0.99 23.95
N GLU A 7 3.22 -1.20 23.18
CA GLU A 7 3.21 -1.33 21.71
C GLU A 7 2.68 -2.69 21.18
N ASN A 8 1.65 -3.26 21.80
CA ASN A 8 1.08 -4.56 21.36
C ASN A 8 -0.21 -4.43 20.52
N ASN A 9 -0.72 -3.23 20.28
CA ASN A 9 -1.99 -3.04 19.56
C ASN A 9 -1.81 -3.14 18.03
N LEU A 10 -2.25 -4.24 17.42
CA LEU A 10 -2.46 -4.40 15.97
C LEU A 10 -3.73 -3.63 15.50
N VAL A 11 -3.81 -2.34 15.86
CA VAL A 11 -4.81 -1.41 15.35
C VAL A 11 -4.21 -0.75 14.11
N LEU A 12 -4.63 -1.21 12.94
CA LEU A 12 -4.19 -0.66 11.66
C LEU A 12 -5.32 0.21 11.10
N ASN A 13 -5.08 1.49 10.84
CA ASN A 13 -6.04 2.31 10.10
C ASN A 13 -6.35 1.62 8.76
N LEU A 14 -7.63 1.51 8.34
CA LEU A 14 -8.01 0.89 7.05
C LEU A 14 -7.30 1.58 5.87
N LEU A 15 -7.03 2.87 6.03
CA LEU A 15 -6.30 3.73 5.09
C LEU A 15 -4.79 3.54 5.10
N HIS A 16 -4.22 3.01 6.19
CA HIS A 16 -2.78 2.78 6.33
C HIS A 16 -2.38 1.32 6.08
N GLN A 17 -3.37 0.44 5.90
CA GLN A 17 -3.09 -0.91 5.45
C GLN A 17 -2.44 -0.85 4.08
N HIS A 18 -1.20 -1.33 4.00
CA HIS A 18 -0.52 -1.56 2.74
C HIS A 18 -1.22 -2.65 1.96
N ILE A 19 -2.41 -2.42 1.42
CA ILE A 19 -2.96 -3.25 0.34
C ILE A 19 -2.01 -3.11 -0.85
N MET A 20 -0.89 -3.84 -0.86
CA MET A 20 -0.28 -4.19 -2.14
C MET A 20 -1.40 -4.84 -2.90
N LEU A 21 -1.65 -4.40 -4.11
CA LEU A 21 -2.34 -5.23 -5.05
C LEU A 21 -1.26 -5.95 -5.88
N SER A 22 -1.14 -7.26 -5.71
CA SER A 22 -0.42 -8.14 -6.63
C SER A 22 -0.84 -7.83 -8.07
N LYS A 23 0.14 -7.24 -8.75
CA LYS A 23 0.39 -7.14 -10.19
C LYS A 23 -0.71 -6.62 -11.13
N ARG A 24 -1.95 -6.44 -10.72
CA ARG A 24 -3.00 -5.82 -11.54
C ARG A 24 -3.98 -5.06 -10.66
N THR A 25 -3.54 -3.91 -10.17
CA THR A 25 -4.49 -2.81 -10.12
C THR A 25 -4.69 -2.35 -11.56
N ASN A 26 -5.93 -2.13 -12.00
CA ASN A 26 -6.19 -1.22 -13.13
C ASN A 26 -5.88 0.25 -12.75
N VAL A 27 -5.04 0.47 -11.72
CA VAL A 27 -4.58 1.77 -11.28
C VAL A 27 -3.22 1.98 -11.88
N HIS A 28 -3.19 2.84 -12.88
CA HIS A 28 -2.02 3.36 -13.53
C HIS A 28 -1.68 4.73 -12.97
N TYR A 29 -0.44 5.15 -13.16
CA TYR A 29 0.04 6.40 -12.61
C TYR A 29 0.46 7.35 -13.72
N ASP A 30 0.15 8.62 -13.54
CA ASP A 30 1.01 9.67 -14.08
C ASP A 30 2.06 9.91 -13.00
N LEU A 31 3.29 9.49 -13.25
CA LEU A 31 4.38 9.47 -12.30
C LEU A 31 5.43 10.51 -12.69
N VAL A 32 5.58 11.57 -11.90
CA VAL A 32 6.61 12.59 -12.10
C VAL A 32 7.69 12.44 -11.04
N PHE A 33 8.93 12.22 -11.47
CA PHE A 33 10.08 12.33 -10.57
C PHE A 33 10.54 13.79 -10.49
N ILE A 34 10.78 14.28 -9.28
CA ILE A 34 11.33 15.60 -9.00
C ILE A 34 12.71 15.36 -8.39
N LEU A 35 13.75 15.60 -9.19
CA LEU A 35 15.12 15.22 -8.87
C LEU A 35 15.92 16.46 -8.51
N ASP A 36 16.36 16.53 -7.27
CA ASP A 36 17.33 17.52 -6.83
C ASP A 36 18.68 17.28 -7.53
N ALA A 37 19.14 18.30 -8.25
CA ALA A 37 20.45 18.35 -8.90
C ALA A 37 21.26 19.55 -8.44
N SER A 38 20.98 20.04 -7.23
CA SER A 38 21.72 21.10 -6.57
C SER A 38 23.16 20.68 -6.24
N SER A 39 23.96 21.66 -5.84
CA SER A 39 25.38 21.45 -5.56
C SER A 39 25.66 20.53 -4.37
N SER A 40 24.73 20.38 -3.42
CA SER A 40 24.87 19.48 -2.26
C SER A 40 24.90 18.01 -2.68
N VAL A 41 24.11 17.65 -3.69
CA VAL A 41 24.02 16.29 -4.21
C VAL A 41 25.35 15.84 -4.80
N GLY A 42 25.96 16.67 -5.65
CA GLY A 42 27.19 16.32 -6.34
C GLY A 42 26.99 15.36 -7.53
N LYS A 43 27.95 15.41 -8.47
CA LYS A 43 27.84 14.69 -9.76
C LYS A 43 27.80 13.17 -9.60
N GLU A 44 28.61 12.62 -8.69
CA GLU A 44 28.73 11.17 -8.48
C GLU A 44 27.43 10.58 -7.92
N ASP A 45 26.85 11.21 -6.91
CA ASP A 45 25.61 10.75 -6.30
C ASP A 45 24.41 10.98 -7.22
N PHE A 46 24.42 12.02 -8.05
CA PHE A 46 23.41 12.18 -9.10
C PHE A 46 23.43 11.04 -10.13
N GLU A 47 24.54 10.32 -10.32
CA GLU A 47 24.55 9.09 -11.13
C GLU A 47 23.69 7.99 -10.49
N LYS A 48 23.76 7.86 -9.16
CA LYS A 48 22.95 6.92 -8.38
C LYS A 48 21.48 7.29 -8.43
N VAL A 49 21.14 8.59 -8.42
CA VAL A 49 19.78 9.09 -8.64
C VAL A 49 19.21 8.64 -9.99
N ARG A 50 19.95 8.83 -11.09
CA ARG A 50 19.54 8.39 -12.44
C ARG A 50 19.34 6.87 -12.51
N GLN A 51 20.21 6.12 -11.85
CA GLN A 51 20.09 4.66 -11.77
C GLN A 51 18.87 4.25 -10.93
N TRP A 52 18.58 4.94 -9.84
CA TRP A 52 17.42 4.67 -9.00
C TRP A 52 16.09 4.90 -9.74
N VAL A 53 15.96 5.99 -10.50
CA VAL A 53 14.81 6.22 -11.39
C VAL A 53 14.64 5.05 -12.35
N SER A 54 15.74 4.61 -12.99
CA SER A 54 15.73 3.45 -13.89
C SER A 54 15.25 2.18 -13.20
N ASN A 55 15.74 1.90 -11.99
CA ASN A 55 15.41 0.73 -11.19
C ASN A 55 13.95 0.73 -10.69
N LEU A 56 13.39 1.90 -10.38
CA LEU A 56 12.00 2.02 -9.93
C LEU A 56 11.03 1.89 -11.13
N VAL A 57 11.37 2.45 -12.29
CA VAL A 57 10.58 2.34 -13.52
C VAL A 57 10.37 0.88 -13.95
N GLU A 58 11.35 0.00 -13.72
CA GLU A 58 11.23 -1.45 -13.98
C GLU A 58 10.05 -2.10 -13.27
N THR A 59 9.57 -1.50 -12.17
CA THR A 59 8.49 -2.07 -11.36
C THR A 59 7.09 -1.73 -11.86
N PHE A 60 6.95 -0.79 -12.80
CA PHE A 60 5.66 -0.35 -13.34
C PHE A 60 5.38 -0.95 -14.71
N GLU A 61 4.10 -1.06 -15.05
CA GLU A 61 3.67 -1.32 -16.41
C GLU A 61 3.57 0.00 -17.18
N ILE A 62 4.53 0.23 -18.08
CA ILE A 62 4.63 1.46 -18.87
C ILE A 62 3.84 1.32 -20.17
N GLY A 63 3.14 2.38 -20.56
CA GLY A 63 2.47 2.46 -21.85
C GLY A 63 1.49 3.64 -21.94
N PRO A 64 0.98 3.95 -23.14
CA PRO A 64 0.09 5.09 -23.37
C PRO A 64 -1.16 5.09 -22.49
N ASP A 65 -1.78 3.92 -22.31
CA ASP A 65 -2.97 3.75 -21.46
C ASP A 65 -2.63 3.17 -20.09
N LYS A 66 -1.34 3.02 -19.79
CA LYS A 66 -0.82 2.45 -18.54
C LYS A 66 -0.10 3.53 -17.74
N THR A 67 0.98 3.19 -17.03
CA THR A 67 1.77 4.20 -16.30
C THR A 67 2.55 5.06 -17.28
N ARG A 68 2.46 6.37 -17.14
CA ARG A 68 3.25 7.38 -17.85
C ARG A 68 4.25 7.98 -16.89
N VAL A 69 5.47 8.22 -17.36
CA VAL A 69 6.55 8.75 -16.52
C VAL A 69 7.07 10.06 -17.11
N GLY A 70 7.21 11.06 -16.25
CA GLY A 70 7.89 12.31 -16.53
C GLY A 70 9.02 12.53 -15.52
N VAL A 71 10.00 13.33 -15.90
CA VAL A 71 11.11 13.70 -15.01
C VAL A 71 11.35 15.19 -15.08
N VAL A 72 11.31 15.82 -13.91
CA VAL A 72 11.74 17.20 -13.67
C VAL A 72 13.01 17.14 -12.85
N ARG A 73 14.05 17.80 -13.33
CA ARG A 73 15.25 18.09 -12.56
C ARG A 73 15.16 19.51 -12.03
N TYR A 74 15.59 19.77 -10.81
CA TYR A 74 15.61 21.14 -10.28
C TYR A 74 16.93 21.46 -9.57
N SER A 75 17.17 22.76 -9.46
CA SER A 75 18.27 23.36 -8.70
C SER A 75 17.83 24.80 -8.40
N ASP A 76 18.37 25.79 -9.11
CA ASP A 76 17.87 27.17 -9.10
C ASP A 76 16.45 27.27 -9.70
N HIS A 77 16.21 26.53 -10.78
CA HIS A 77 14.93 26.46 -11.48
C HIS A 77 14.60 25.01 -11.87
N PRO A 78 13.30 24.64 -11.94
CA PRO A 78 12.87 23.36 -12.46
C PRO A 78 13.04 23.31 -13.98
N THR A 79 13.50 22.15 -14.49
CA THR A 79 13.66 21.85 -15.91
C THR A 79 13.02 20.51 -16.20
N THR A 80 12.10 20.48 -17.16
CA THR A 80 11.56 19.22 -17.69
C THR A 80 12.61 18.52 -18.55
N GLU A 81 13.05 17.34 -18.12
CA GLU A 81 13.92 16.47 -18.92
C GLU A 81 13.08 15.66 -19.92
N PHE A 82 11.90 15.22 -19.50
CA PHE A 82 10.86 14.71 -20.39
C PHE A 82 9.48 14.70 -19.74
N ASP A 83 8.47 15.02 -20.54
CA ASP A 83 7.05 15.04 -20.18
C ASP A 83 6.43 13.63 -20.06
N LEU A 84 5.26 13.57 -19.42
CA LEU A 84 4.50 12.32 -19.27
C LEU A 84 4.14 11.75 -20.65
N GLY A 85 4.51 10.49 -20.86
CA GLY A 85 4.15 9.75 -22.08
C GLY A 85 4.99 10.10 -23.30
N LYS A 86 6.02 10.95 -23.17
CA LYS A 86 7.04 11.16 -24.21
C LYS A 86 7.70 9.84 -24.61
N TYR A 87 8.04 9.02 -23.62
CA TYR A 87 8.55 7.67 -23.79
C TYR A 87 7.48 6.64 -23.44
N LYS A 88 7.34 5.59 -24.27
CA LYS A 88 6.24 4.62 -24.21
C LYS A 88 6.65 3.26 -23.67
N THR A 89 7.96 3.03 -23.54
CA THR A 89 8.54 1.78 -23.03
C THR A 89 9.46 2.03 -21.83
N ARG A 90 9.72 0.98 -21.04
CA ARG A 90 10.62 1.08 -19.89
C ARG A 90 12.05 1.39 -20.35
N GLU A 91 12.45 0.76 -21.44
CA GLU A 91 13.78 0.85 -22.03
C GLU A 91 14.09 2.29 -22.44
N GLU A 92 13.17 2.94 -23.15
CA GLU A 92 13.29 4.36 -23.54
C GLU A 92 13.41 5.29 -22.33
N ILE A 93 12.59 5.09 -21.29
CA ILE A 93 12.64 5.90 -20.07
C ILE A 93 13.99 5.72 -19.36
N LYS A 94 14.48 4.47 -19.25
CA LYS A 94 15.78 4.17 -18.62
C LYS A 94 16.93 4.81 -19.39
N GLU A 95 16.91 4.75 -20.71
CA GLU A 95 17.91 5.41 -21.55
C GLU A 95 17.88 6.93 -21.42
N ALA A 96 16.68 7.52 -21.38
CA ALA A 96 16.51 8.96 -21.17
C ALA A 96 16.98 9.40 -19.79
N ALA A 97 16.61 8.66 -18.73
CA ALA A 97 17.01 8.95 -17.36
C ALA A 97 18.54 8.94 -17.19
N ARG A 98 19.25 7.99 -17.82
CA ARG A 98 20.72 7.94 -17.82
C ARG A 98 21.37 9.16 -18.47
N LYS A 99 20.70 9.80 -19.44
CA LYS A 99 21.22 10.95 -20.20
C LYS A 99 20.97 12.30 -19.53
N ILE A 100 20.19 12.34 -18.44
CA ILE A 100 19.95 13.58 -17.67
C ILE A 100 21.29 14.15 -17.20
N LYS A 101 21.51 15.43 -17.47
CA LYS A 101 22.76 16.13 -17.14
C LYS A 101 22.66 16.76 -15.76
N TYR A 102 23.76 16.72 -15.01
CA TYR A 102 23.92 17.41 -13.74
C TYR A 102 24.60 18.75 -13.97
N TYR A 103 24.07 19.82 -13.36
CA TYR A 103 24.61 21.18 -13.48
C TYR A 103 24.96 21.82 -12.14
N GLY A 104 24.52 21.26 -11.00
CA GLY A 104 24.59 21.93 -9.71
C GLY A 104 23.64 23.14 -9.65
N GLY A 105 23.82 23.96 -8.62
CA GLY A 105 23.03 25.16 -8.35
C GLY A 105 22.51 25.19 -6.91
N ASN A 106 21.52 26.05 -6.65
CA ASN A 106 20.78 26.10 -5.39
C ASN A 106 19.75 24.96 -5.28
N THR A 107 18.99 24.95 -4.18
CA THR A 107 17.97 23.94 -3.88
C THR A 107 16.61 24.63 -3.71
N ASN A 108 15.94 24.97 -4.81
CA ASN A 108 14.62 25.63 -4.80
C ASN A 108 13.49 24.61 -4.97
N THR A 109 13.20 23.87 -3.90
CA THR A 109 12.21 22.79 -3.88
C THR A 109 10.77 23.31 -4.01
N GLY A 110 10.47 24.48 -3.44
CA GLY A 110 9.16 25.12 -3.53
C GLY A 110 8.78 25.50 -4.97
N ASP A 111 9.73 26.02 -5.74
CA ASP A 111 9.54 26.32 -7.16
C ASP A 111 9.32 25.05 -7.98
N ALA A 112 10.05 23.97 -7.69
CA ALA A 112 9.83 22.67 -8.33
C ALA A 112 8.43 22.10 -8.05
N LEU A 113 7.93 22.23 -6.81
CA LEU A 113 6.57 21.83 -6.42
C LEU A 113 5.49 22.68 -7.09
N ARG A 114 5.75 23.98 -7.27
CA ARG A 114 4.86 24.86 -8.04
C ARG A 114 4.81 24.44 -9.50
N TYR A 115 5.95 24.14 -10.09
CA TYR A 115 6.09 23.78 -11.50
C TYR A 115 5.39 22.46 -11.84
N ILE A 116 5.53 21.42 -11.00
CA ILE A 116 4.81 20.17 -11.27
C ILE A 116 3.29 20.33 -11.16
N ASN A 117 2.83 21.17 -10.22
CA ASN A 117 1.41 21.45 -10.04
C ASN A 117 0.82 22.19 -11.26
N THR A 118 1.53 23.19 -11.79
CA THR A 118 1.03 24.03 -12.89
C THR A 118 1.25 23.44 -14.28
N TYR A 119 2.35 22.68 -14.49
CA TYR A 119 2.75 22.20 -15.81
C TYR A 119 2.86 20.67 -15.90
N SER A 120 3.67 20.01 -15.08
CA SER A 120 4.04 18.60 -15.34
C SER A 120 2.88 17.60 -15.29
N PHE A 121 1.76 17.96 -14.65
CA PHE A 121 0.51 17.17 -14.65
C PHE A 121 -0.61 17.77 -15.53
N SER A 122 -0.30 18.75 -16.37
CA SER A 122 -1.22 19.38 -17.30
C SER A 122 -1.46 18.48 -18.52
N LYS A 123 -2.51 18.79 -19.29
CA LYS A 123 -2.84 18.02 -20.51
C LYS A 123 -1.75 18.18 -21.58
N GLU A 124 -1.14 19.36 -21.65
CA GLU A 124 -0.07 19.72 -22.57
C GLU A 124 1.20 18.90 -22.28
N ALA A 125 1.52 18.68 -21.00
CA ALA A 125 2.62 17.82 -20.56
C ALA A 125 2.27 16.32 -20.56
N GLY A 126 1.15 15.92 -21.19
CA GLY A 126 0.72 14.52 -21.31
C GLY A 126 0.02 13.94 -20.07
N GLY A 127 -0.28 14.77 -19.08
CA GLY A 127 -1.06 14.44 -17.91
C GLY A 127 -2.52 14.10 -18.23
N ARG A 128 -3.06 13.15 -17.49
CA ARG A 128 -4.43 12.67 -17.58
C ARG A 128 -5.24 13.18 -16.40
N LEU A 129 -6.55 13.26 -16.60
CA LEU A 129 -7.48 13.53 -15.50
C LEU A 129 -7.38 12.39 -14.48
N SER A 130 -7.21 12.77 -13.22
CA SER A 130 -7.23 11.81 -12.11
C SER A 130 -8.62 11.18 -12.03
N ASN A 131 -8.69 9.85 -11.97
CA ASN A 131 -9.95 9.12 -11.88
C ASN A 131 -9.75 7.81 -11.07
N ARG A 132 -10.64 6.82 -11.26
CA ARG A 132 -10.52 5.54 -10.57
C ARG A 132 -9.33 4.70 -11.03
N THR A 133 -8.90 4.85 -12.28
CA THR A 133 -7.84 4.05 -12.91
C THR A 133 -6.54 4.81 -13.13
N VAL A 134 -6.51 6.14 -13.01
CA VAL A 134 -5.30 6.96 -13.16
C VAL A 134 -5.12 7.87 -11.95
N LYS A 135 -3.93 7.82 -11.33
CA LYS A 135 -3.56 8.67 -10.19
C LYS A 135 -2.35 9.53 -10.52
N LYS A 136 -2.35 10.78 -10.04
CA LYS A 136 -1.22 11.72 -10.16
C LYS A 136 -0.29 11.52 -8.97
N VAL A 137 0.96 11.16 -9.24
CA VAL A 137 1.97 10.88 -8.21
C VAL A 137 3.25 11.62 -8.52
N ALA A 138 3.74 12.38 -7.56
CA ALA A 138 5.09 12.93 -7.57
C ALA A 138 5.99 12.15 -6.61
N ILE A 139 7.22 11.87 -7.03
CA ILE A 139 8.28 11.34 -6.16
C ILE A 139 9.40 12.38 -6.13
N LEU A 140 9.54 13.06 -5.01
CA LEU A 140 10.57 14.04 -4.75
C LEU A 140 11.77 13.38 -4.08
N LEU A 141 12.97 13.65 -4.60
CA LEU A 141 14.23 13.21 -4.02
C LEU A 141 15.13 14.42 -3.78
N THR A 142 15.56 14.62 -2.52
CA THR A 142 16.45 15.71 -2.10
C THR A 142 17.36 15.26 -0.96
N ASP A 143 18.53 15.89 -0.83
CA ASP A 143 19.47 15.70 0.29
C ASP A 143 19.54 16.88 1.25
N GLY A 144 18.79 17.95 0.97
CA GLY A 144 19.03 19.25 1.56
C GLY A 144 17.78 19.94 2.07
N ARG A 145 18.04 21.07 2.73
CA ARG A 145 17.01 22.05 3.09
C ARG A 145 16.77 22.96 1.90
N SER A 146 15.50 23.20 1.57
CA SER A 146 15.14 24.16 0.53
C SER A 146 15.57 25.58 0.88
N GLN A 147 15.93 26.35 -0.13
CA GLN A 147 16.23 27.78 -0.01
C GLN A 147 15.00 28.68 -0.23
N ASP A 148 13.86 28.08 -0.60
CA ASP A 148 12.56 28.72 -0.74
C ASP A 148 11.48 28.02 0.10
N TYR A 149 10.31 28.65 0.25
CA TYR A 149 9.22 28.10 1.04
C TYR A 149 8.51 26.96 0.31
N VAL A 150 8.43 25.80 0.96
CA VAL A 150 7.84 24.57 0.39
C VAL A 150 6.38 24.33 0.77
N LEU A 151 5.93 24.88 1.91
CA LEU A 151 4.62 24.59 2.50
C LEU A 151 3.44 24.94 1.56
N ASP A 152 3.39 26.18 1.06
CA ASP A 152 2.30 26.63 0.19
C ASP A 152 2.29 25.88 -1.16
N PRO A 153 3.43 25.73 -1.87
CA PRO A 153 3.49 24.91 -3.08
C PRO A 153 3.07 23.45 -2.86
N ALA A 154 3.51 22.82 -1.77
CA ALA A 154 3.13 21.44 -1.42
C ALA A 154 1.62 21.35 -1.17
N SER A 155 1.05 22.27 -0.38
CA SER A 155 -0.39 22.35 -0.12
C SER A 155 -1.21 22.52 -1.41
N ALA A 156 -0.77 23.39 -2.32
CA ALA A 156 -1.42 23.60 -3.60
C ALA A 156 -1.38 22.34 -4.49
N ALA A 157 -0.25 21.62 -4.52
CA ALA A 157 -0.14 20.35 -5.24
C ALA A 157 -1.04 19.26 -4.64
N HIS A 158 -1.11 19.18 -3.30
CA HIS A 158 -2.03 18.27 -2.61
C HIS A 158 -3.50 18.57 -2.94
N GLN A 159 -3.89 19.84 -2.94
CA GLN A 159 -5.26 20.27 -3.31
C GLN A 159 -5.58 19.96 -4.78
N ALA A 160 -4.59 19.95 -5.66
CA ALA A 160 -4.73 19.52 -7.06
C ALA A 160 -4.81 17.98 -7.22
N GLY A 161 -4.81 17.23 -6.11
CA GLY A 161 -4.89 15.77 -6.10
C GLY A 161 -3.59 15.07 -6.48
N ILE A 162 -2.45 15.75 -6.39
CA ILE A 162 -1.13 15.17 -6.60
C ILE A 162 -0.67 14.55 -5.28
N ARG A 163 -0.42 13.24 -5.29
CA ARG A 163 0.14 12.53 -4.13
C ARG A 163 1.65 12.58 -4.18
N ILE A 164 2.27 13.16 -3.16
CA ILE A 164 3.71 13.42 -3.10
C ILE A 164 4.37 12.45 -2.13
N PHE A 165 5.35 11.71 -2.65
CA PHE A 165 6.30 10.92 -1.88
C PHE A 165 7.60 11.72 -1.73
N ALA A 166 8.01 12.03 -0.51
CA ALA A 166 9.26 12.73 -0.23
C ALA A 166 10.33 11.74 0.22
N VAL A 167 11.45 11.72 -0.48
CA VAL A 167 12.62 10.89 -0.18
C VAL A 167 13.78 11.81 0.19
N GLY A 168 14.12 11.81 1.48
CA GLY A 168 15.31 12.45 2.01
C GLY A 168 16.52 11.53 1.95
N VAL A 169 17.67 12.09 1.60
CA VAL A 169 18.98 11.41 1.61
C VAL A 169 19.92 12.14 2.55
N GLY A 170 20.69 11.41 3.36
CA GLY A 170 21.74 12.01 4.20
C GLY A 170 21.17 12.95 5.26
N GLU A 171 21.49 14.23 5.17
CA GLU A 171 21.14 15.27 6.15
C GLU A 171 19.84 16.02 5.80
N ALA A 172 19.01 15.45 4.91
CA ALA A 172 17.71 16.02 4.55
C ALA A 172 16.83 16.22 5.81
N LEU A 173 16.30 17.43 5.98
CA LEU A 173 15.51 17.78 7.14
C LEU A 173 14.15 17.10 7.12
N LYS A 174 13.89 16.24 8.11
CA LYS A 174 12.65 15.47 8.18
C LYS A 174 11.42 16.38 8.26
N GLU A 175 11.50 17.48 8.99
CA GLU A 175 10.41 18.44 9.14
C GLU A 175 9.98 19.01 7.78
N GLU A 176 10.95 19.33 6.91
CA GLU A 176 10.67 19.83 5.57
C GLU A 176 10.08 18.73 4.67
N LEU A 177 10.60 17.50 4.74
CA LEU A 177 10.01 16.36 4.04
C LEU A 177 8.58 16.09 4.51
N ASP A 178 8.31 16.26 5.80
CA ASP A 178 6.97 16.16 6.36
C ASP A 178 6.07 17.28 5.83
N GLU A 179 6.52 18.52 5.67
CA GLU A 179 5.73 19.59 5.02
C GLU A 179 5.38 19.26 3.55
N ILE A 180 6.33 18.66 2.82
CA ILE A 180 6.20 18.36 1.39
C ILE A 180 5.29 17.15 1.13
N ALA A 181 5.43 16.08 1.91
CA ALA A 181 4.80 14.80 1.60
C ALA A 181 3.29 14.79 1.85
N SER A 182 2.58 13.91 1.15
CA SER A 182 1.15 13.69 1.40
C SER A 182 0.89 12.95 2.71
N GLU A 183 -0.32 13.09 3.25
CA GLU A 183 -0.74 12.31 4.42
C GLU A 183 -1.08 10.86 4.03
N PRO A 184 -0.80 9.88 4.90
CA PRO A 184 -0.10 10.01 6.18
C PRO A 184 1.42 10.08 5.99
N LYS A 185 2.12 10.92 6.77
CA LYS A 185 3.60 11.06 6.66
C LYS A 185 4.35 9.73 6.78
N SER A 186 3.89 8.83 7.66
CA SER A 186 4.45 7.47 7.85
C SER A 186 4.42 6.58 6.59
N ALA A 187 3.62 6.94 5.59
CA ALA A 187 3.51 6.24 4.31
C ALA A 187 4.26 6.95 3.16
N HIS A 188 4.42 8.27 3.24
CA HIS A 188 4.89 9.10 2.14
C HIS A 188 6.27 9.70 2.35
N VAL A 189 6.79 9.69 3.58
CA VAL A 189 8.14 10.13 3.90
C VAL A 189 9.07 8.95 4.02
N PHE A 190 10.19 9.04 3.31
CA PHE A 190 11.26 8.06 3.30
C PHE A 190 12.57 8.79 3.57
N HIS A 191 13.41 8.15 4.36
CA HIS A 191 14.74 8.66 4.66
C HIS A 191 15.76 7.54 4.46
N VAL A 192 16.86 7.84 3.79
CA VAL A 192 17.99 6.92 3.59
C VAL A 192 19.29 7.59 4.02
N SER A 193 20.25 6.80 4.50
CA SER A 193 21.52 7.33 5.03
C SER A 193 22.36 8.04 3.97
N ASP A 194 22.31 7.56 2.73
CA ASP A 194 23.14 8.03 1.63
C ASP A 194 22.56 7.50 0.30
N TYR A 195 23.11 7.98 -0.81
CA TYR A 195 22.65 7.60 -2.15
C TYR A 195 22.93 6.14 -2.52
N ASN A 196 23.84 5.43 -1.84
CA ASN A 196 24.02 3.98 -2.06
C ASN A 196 22.87 3.17 -1.43
N ALA A 197 22.18 3.74 -0.43
CA ALA A 197 21.06 3.10 0.26
C ALA A 197 19.70 3.35 -0.41
N ILE A 198 19.60 4.25 -1.41
CA ILE A 198 18.33 4.67 -2.01
C ILE A 198 17.55 3.51 -2.68
N ASP A 199 18.24 2.52 -3.24
CA ASP A 199 17.58 1.34 -3.83
C ASP A 199 16.88 0.46 -2.78
N LYS A 200 17.27 0.55 -1.50
CA LYS A 200 16.65 -0.23 -0.41
C LYS A 200 15.18 0.14 -0.20
N ILE A 201 14.80 1.39 -0.49
CA ILE A 201 13.42 1.85 -0.32
C ILE A 201 12.53 1.60 -1.54
N ARG A 202 13.09 1.24 -2.70
CA ARG A 202 12.35 0.96 -3.94
C ARG A 202 11.17 0.02 -3.71
N GLY A 203 11.44 -1.09 -3.01
CA GLY A 203 10.43 -2.09 -2.70
C GLY A 203 9.31 -1.51 -1.84
N LYS A 204 9.64 -0.72 -0.81
CA LYS A 204 8.69 -0.07 0.11
C LYS A 204 7.88 1.02 -0.59
N LEU A 205 8.51 1.85 -1.42
CA LEU A 205 7.88 2.91 -2.19
C LEU A 205 6.85 2.33 -3.17
N ARG A 206 7.23 1.30 -3.94
CA ARG A 206 6.31 0.56 -4.81
C ARG A 206 5.06 0.09 -4.07
N ARG A 207 5.21 -0.42 -2.84
CA ARG A 207 4.06 -0.87 -2.02
C ARG A 207 3.11 0.26 -1.69
N ARG A 208 3.65 1.43 -1.39
CA ARG A 208 2.88 2.59 -0.93
C ARG A 208 2.17 3.32 -2.05
N LEU A 209 2.62 3.16 -3.29
CA LEU A 209 1.94 3.72 -4.47
C LEU A 209 0.55 3.11 -4.72
N CYS A 210 0.29 1.93 -4.17
CA CYS A 210 -1.00 1.26 -4.27
C CYS A 210 -1.73 1.38 -2.92
N GLU A 211 -2.69 2.30 -2.81
CA GLU A 211 -3.51 2.44 -1.61
C GLU A 211 -4.84 1.69 -1.72
N SER A 212 -5.39 1.29 -0.57
CA SER A 212 -6.72 0.70 -0.47
C SER A 212 -7.80 1.58 -1.09
N LYS A 213 -7.73 2.90 -0.85
CA LYS A 213 -8.61 3.93 -1.45
C LYS A 213 -8.54 3.98 -2.97
N ASP A 214 -7.39 3.68 -3.56
CA ASP A 214 -7.25 3.69 -5.01
C ASP A 214 -8.05 2.53 -5.65
N VAL A 215 -8.28 1.46 -4.89
CA VAL A 215 -8.96 0.24 -5.34
C VAL A 215 -10.41 0.13 -4.87
N PHE A 216 -10.69 0.68 -3.69
CA PHE A 216 -11.98 0.71 -3.03
C PHE A 216 -12.38 2.16 -2.67
N PRO A 217 -12.59 3.04 -3.66
CA PRO A 217 -12.81 4.47 -3.41
C PRO A 217 -14.12 4.80 -2.67
N GLN A 218 -15.07 3.86 -2.64
CA GLN A 218 -16.38 4.01 -2.00
C GLN A 218 -16.56 3.10 -0.77
N GLY A 219 -15.50 2.44 -0.31
CA GLY A 219 -15.63 1.38 0.69
C GLY A 219 -15.34 0.01 0.12
N LEU A 220 -15.17 -0.97 1.02
CA LEU A 220 -15.15 -2.36 0.61
C LEU A 220 -16.53 -2.72 0.03
N PRO A 221 -16.58 -3.37 -1.15
CA PRO A 221 -17.82 -3.69 -1.84
C PRO A 221 -18.63 -4.76 -1.08
N ASP A 222 -19.85 -5.05 -1.54
CA ASP A 222 -20.65 -6.13 -0.96
C ASP A 222 -20.00 -7.52 -1.09
N GLU A 223 -19.12 -7.70 -2.08
CA GLU A 223 -18.39 -8.95 -2.31
C GLU A 223 -16.86 -8.74 -2.27
N TYR A 224 -16.19 -9.29 -1.26
CA TYR A 224 -14.73 -9.26 -1.13
C TYR A 224 -14.21 -10.47 -0.38
N ALA A 225 -12.90 -10.72 -0.45
CA ALA A 225 -12.24 -11.71 0.38
C ALA A 225 -11.14 -11.06 1.23
N PHE A 226 -11.13 -11.40 2.51
CA PHE A 226 -10.02 -11.13 3.41
C PHE A 226 -9.18 -12.40 3.52
N VAL A 227 -7.89 -12.33 3.20
CA VAL A 227 -6.96 -13.45 3.29
C VAL A 227 -5.83 -13.06 4.22
N THR A 228 -5.44 -13.96 5.11
CA THR A 228 -4.27 -13.73 5.96
C THR A 228 -3.53 -15.02 6.24
N THR A 229 -2.25 -14.91 6.60
CA THR A 229 -1.45 -16.02 7.11
C THR A 229 -0.90 -15.64 8.47
N PHE A 230 -1.22 -16.45 9.48
CA PHE A 230 -0.77 -16.22 10.84
C PHE A 230 -0.39 -17.52 11.54
N LYS A 231 0.38 -17.34 12.61
CA LYS A 231 0.84 -18.38 13.51
C LYS A 231 0.68 -17.89 14.94
N PHE A 232 -0.02 -18.65 15.77
CA PHE A 232 -0.05 -18.36 17.19
C PHE A 232 1.30 -18.66 17.83
N ARG A 233 1.74 -17.79 18.74
CA ARG A 233 2.95 -18.04 19.52
C ARG A 233 2.69 -19.02 20.67
N LYS A 234 1.51 -18.96 21.26
CA LYS A 234 1.05 -19.85 22.33
C LYS A 234 -0.11 -20.70 21.83
N ALA A 235 -0.08 -22.00 22.11
CA ALA A 235 -1.27 -22.82 21.95
C ALA A 235 -2.27 -22.40 23.05
N SER A 236 -3.26 -21.58 22.73
CA SER A 236 -4.34 -21.25 23.66
C SER A 236 -5.67 -21.75 23.12
N ARG A 237 -6.45 -22.43 23.98
CA ARG A 237 -7.74 -23.05 23.68
C ARG A 237 -8.86 -22.60 24.65
N LYS A 238 -8.78 -21.39 25.23
CA LYS A 238 -9.74 -20.99 26.29
C LYS A 238 -10.20 -19.53 26.28
N GLU A 239 -9.98 -18.79 25.19
CA GLU A 239 -10.35 -17.37 25.13
C GLU A 239 -11.07 -17.04 23.82
N ASP A 240 -12.08 -16.18 23.91
CA ASP A 240 -12.85 -15.64 22.79
C ASP A 240 -12.15 -14.43 22.18
N TRP A 241 -12.12 -14.36 20.86
CA TRP A 241 -11.39 -13.32 20.14
C TRP A 241 -11.87 -13.15 18.72
N TYR A 242 -11.60 -11.98 18.16
CA TYR A 242 -11.84 -11.65 16.75
C TYR A 242 -10.57 -11.86 15.92
N ILE A 243 -10.67 -12.65 14.85
CA ILE A 243 -9.61 -12.74 13.82
C ILE A 243 -9.43 -11.40 13.16
N TRP A 244 -10.56 -10.82 12.74
CA TRP A 244 -10.58 -9.59 11.99
C TRP A 244 -11.83 -8.81 12.35
N GLN A 245 -11.62 -7.55 12.70
CA GLN A 245 -12.67 -6.60 12.98
C GLN A 245 -12.42 -5.34 12.17
N ILE A 246 -13.47 -4.80 11.57
CA ILE A 246 -13.46 -3.46 11.00
C ILE A 246 -14.32 -2.58 11.91
N ILE A 247 -13.75 -1.48 12.37
CA ILE A 247 -14.46 -0.41 13.08
C ILE A 247 -14.49 0.82 12.18
N ASP A 248 -15.55 1.61 12.21
CA ASP A 248 -15.62 2.89 11.49
C ASP A 248 -14.74 3.97 12.16
N LYS A 249 -14.79 5.20 11.65
CA LYS A 249 -14.04 6.34 12.22
C LYS A 249 -14.45 6.71 13.65
N TYR A 250 -15.65 6.32 14.08
CA TYR A 250 -16.19 6.57 15.42
C TYR A 250 -15.93 5.38 16.37
N GLY A 251 -15.32 4.30 15.88
CA GLY A 251 -15.03 3.10 16.65
C GLY A 251 -16.17 2.08 16.68
N ILE A 252 -17.23 2.27 15.88
CA ILE A 252 -18.38 1.36 15.79
C ILE A 252 -17.99 0.16 14.92
N PRO A 253 -18.10 -1.09 15.40
CA PRO A 253 -17.81 -2.26 14.59
C PRO A 253 -18.75 -2.39 13.38
N GLN A 254 -18.17 -2.51 12.18
CA GLN A 254 -18.88 -2.76 10.92
C GLN A 254 -18.76 -4.23 10.47
N VAL A 255 -17.66 -4.90 10.81
CA VAL A 255 -17.45 -6.34 10.55
C VAL A 255 -16.80 -6.98 11.76
N GLN A 256 -17.29 -8.15 12.17
CA GLN A 256 -16.69 -8.98 13.21
C GLN A 256 -16.64 -10.43 12.74
N ALA A 257 -15.44 -10.92 12.41
CA ALA A 257 -15.27 -12.26 11.88
C ALA A 257 -14.51 -13.18 12.86
N VAL A 258 -15.20 -14.26 13.21
CA VAL A 258 -14.75 -15.46 13.94
C VAL A 258 -14.57 -15.25 15.43
N GLU A 259 -15.15 -16.15 16.21
CA GLU A 259 -15.10 -16.20 17.67
C GLU A 259 -15.05 -17.67 18.10
N TYR A 260 -14.17 -17.98 19.06
CA TYR A 260 -14.14 -19.28 19.71
C TYR A 260 -14.82 -19.17 21.08
N ASN A 261 -16.11 -19.54 21.11
CA ASN A 261 -16.80 -20.12 22.27
C ASN A 261 -17.37 -19.24 23.41
N ALA A 262 -18.24 -18.25 23.14
CA ALA A 262 -19.18 -17.73 24.15
C ALA A 262 -20.42 -17.00 23.58
N ILE A 263 -21.23 -16.46 24.49
CA ILE A 263 -22.66 -16.07 24.43
C ILE A 263 -22.78 -14.53 24.45
N GLY A 264 -23.60 -13.95 23.57
CA GLY A 264 -24.01 -12.53 23.68
C GLY A 264 -24.51 -11.95 22.36
N LEU A 265 -25.52 -11.07 22.44
CA LEU A 265 -26.16 -10.39 21.31
C LEU A 265 -25.65 -8.94 21.21
N THR A 266 -25.20 -8.54 20.02
CA THR A 266 -25.04 -7.14 19.62
C THR A 266 -25.73 -6.96 18.27
N LYS A 267 -26.64 -5.99 18.14
CA LYS A 267 -27.56 -5.86 17.00
C LYS A 267 -27.02 -5.05 15.83
N ASP A 268 -25.84 -4.45 15.95
CA ASP A 268 -25.41 -3.39 15.02
C ASP A 268 -24.18 -3.75 14.15
N ALA A 269 -23.69 -4.99 14.22
CA ALA A 269 -22.54 -5.46 13.42
C ALA A 269 -22.80 -6.85 12.83
N VAL A 270 -22.38 -7.09 11.58
CA VAL A 270 -22.39 -8.44 11.00
C VAL A 270 -21.36 -9.30 11.74
N ARG A 271 -21.86 -10.06 12.73
CA ARG A 271 -21.08 -11.00 13.53
C ARG A 271 -21.30 -12.42 13.01
N VAL A 272 -20.21 -13.07 12.64
CA VAL A 272 -20.23 -14.47 12.18
C VAL A 272 -19.31 -15.32 13.03
N VAL A 273 -19.87 -16.40 13.61
CA VAL A 273 -19.18 -17.29 14.55
C VAL A 273 -19.02 -18.67 13.94
N PHE A 274 -17.76 -19.09 13.70
CA PHE A 274 -17.44 -20.41 13.17
C PHE A 274 -17.07 -21.37 14.29
N ARG A 275 -17.93 -22.37 14.57
CA ARG A 275 -17.75 -23.36 15.65
C ARG A 275 -17.22 -24.73 15.15
N ASN A 276 -16.77 -24.81 13.90
CA ASN A 276 -16.29 -26.05 13.30
C ASN A 276 -15.01 -26.55 13.99
N ALA A 277 -14.88 -27.86 14.20
CA ALA A 277 -13.72 -28.48 14.84
C ALA A 277 -12.37 -28.10 14.16
N ARG A 278 -12.34 -27.90 12.84
CA ARG A 278 -11.15 -27.46 12.11
C ARG A 278 -10.68 -26.05 12.46
N VAL A 279 -11.54 -25.21 13.06
CA VAL A 279 -11.11 -23.91 13.59
C VAL A 279 -10.08 -24.10 14.69
N SER A 280 -10.15 -25.22 15.44
CA SER A 280 -9.18 -25.54 16.48
C SER A 280 -7.78 -25.86 15.96
N ASP A 281 -7.65 -26.19 14.67
CA ASP A 281 -6.37 -26.48 14.01
C ASP A 281 -5.50 -25.22 13.96
N LEU A 282 -6.12 -24.03 13.89
CA LEU A 282 -5.41 -22.75 13.84
C LEU A 282 -4.47 -22.52 15.04
N PHE A 283 -4.75 -23.16 16.18
CA PHE A 283 -4.07 -22.91 17.45
C PHE A 283 -2.93 -23.92 17.73
N ASP A 284 -2.49 -24.68 16.72
CA ASP A 284 -1.47 -25.73 16.88
C ASP A 284 -0.01 -25.21 16.89
N ARG A 285 0.17 -23.88 16.77
CA ARG A 285 1.46 -23.16 16.63
C ARG A 285 2.14 -23.31 15.26
N ASN A 286 1.48 -23.87 14.27
CA ASN A 286 1.91 -23.85 12.88
C ASN A 286 1.40 -22.60 12.16
N TRP A 287 1.87 -22.43 10.93
CA TRP A 287 1.37 -21.40 10.04
C TRP A 287 0.09 -21.89 9.39
N HIS A 288 -0.97 -21.11 9.52
CA HIS A 288 -2.23 -21.36 8.83
C HIS A 288 -2.57 -20.20 7.92
N LYS A 289 -3.12 -20.54 6.76
CA LYS A 289 -3.73 -19.58 5.86
C LYS A 289 -5.23 -19.56 6.11
N ILE A 290 -5.77 -18.37 6.39
CA ILE A 290 -7.20 -18.16 6.49
C ILE A 290 -7.68 -17.30 5.34
N ALA A 291 -8.84 -17.64 4.80
CA ALA A 291 -9.62 -16.69 4.04
C ALA A 291 -11.07 -16.64 4.52
N LEU A 292 -11.57 -15.41 4.61
CA LEU A 292 -12.98 -15.09 4.75
C LEU A 292 -13.42 -14.58 3.39
N SER A 293 -14.29 -15.32 2.73
CA SER A 293 -14.98 -14.85 1.54
C SER A 293 -16.33 -14.29 1.96
N ILE A 294 -16.54 -13.00 1.74
CA ILE A 294 -17.80 -12.33 2.03
C ILE A 294 -18.53 -12.08 0.71
N GLN A 295 -19.76 -12.55 0.63
CA GLN A 295 -20.72 -12.25 -0.42
C GLN A 295 -21.90 -11.48 0.18
N SER A 296 -22.85 -11.02 -0.63
CA SER A 296 -23.98 -10.21 -0.14
C SER A 296 -24.77 -10.85 1.01
N LYS A 297 -24.91 -12.19 1.02
CA LYS A 297 -25.75 -12.91 2.01
C LYS A 297 -25.03 -14.01 2.77
N THR A 298 -23.75 -14.26 2.48
CA THR A 298 -23.00 -15.34 3.12
C THR A 298 -21.56 -14.97 3.40
N VAL A 299 -20.98 -15.63 4.39
CA VAL A 299 -19.54 -15.62 4.67
C VAL A 299 -19.04 -17.06 4.69
N SER A 300 -18.00 -17.32 3.91
CA SER A 300 -17.33 -18.62 3.85
C SER A 300 -15.95 -18.54 4.50
N LEU A 301 -15.67 -19.44 5.44
CA LEU A 301 -14.36 -19.60 6.07
C LEU A 301 -13.57 -20.71 5.38
N TYR A 302 -12.35 -20.39 4.98
CA TYR A 302 -11.35 -21.33 4.50
C TYR A 302 -10.16 -21.36 5.45
N ILE A 303 -9.69 -22.56 5.79
CA ILE A 303 -8.44 -22.80 6.53
C ILE A 303 -7.57 -23.70 5.67
N ASP A 304 -6.33 -23.27 5.42
CA ASP A 304 -5.34 -23.95 4.58
C ASP A 304 -5.92 -24.35 3.22
N CYS A 305 -6.63 -23.38 2.62
CA CYS A 305 -7.32 -23.50 1.32
C CYS A 305 -8.44 -24.55 1.28
N ARG A 306 -8.91 -25.05 2.42
CA ARG A 306 -10.07 -25.95 2.52
C ARG A 306 -11.27 -25.21 3.06
N LEU A 307 -12.42 -25.37 2.43
CA LEU A 307 -13.67 -24.84 2.96
C LEU A 307 -13.95 -25.49 4.31
N VAL A 308 -14.18 -24.67 5.32
CA VAL A 308 -14.50 -25.11 6.68
C VAL A 308 -16.00 -25.03 6.91
N GLN A 309 -16.60 -23.88 6.59
CA GLN A 309 -18.01 -23.64 6.82
C GLN A 309 -18.46 -22.38 6.05
N VAL A 310 -19.74 -22.36 5.65
CA VAL A 310 -20.44 -21.20 5.10
C VAL A 310 -21.55 -20.82 6.07
N LEU A 311 -21.69 -19.53 6.37
CA LEU A 311 -22.70 -19.00 7.28
C LEU A 311 -23.47 -17.85 6.62
N PRO A 312 -24.78 -17.71 6.86
CA PRO A 312 -25.55 -16.58 6.36
C PRO A 312 -25.16 -15.29 7.09
N ILE A 313 -25.28 -14.16 6.40
CA ILE A 313 -25.19 -12.81 6.97
C ILE A 313 -26.35 -11.95 6.47
N GLU A 314 -26.70 -10.94 7.25
CA GLU A 314 -27.66 -9.92 6.85
C GLU A 314 -27.06 -9.00 5.76
N ASP A 315 -27.94 -8.39 4.98
CA ASP A 315 -27.55 -7.39 4.00
C ASP A 315 -26.84 -6.23 4.72
N ARG A 316 -25.81 -5.68 4.08
CA ARG A 316 -24.97 -4.62 4.67
C ARG A 316 -24.82 -3.46 3.71
N GLU A 317 -24.54 -2.29 4.27
CA GLU A 317 -24.06 -1.16 3.51
C GLU A 317 -22.54 -1.28 3.25
N ASN A 318 -22.03 -0.46 2.33
CA ASN A 318 -20.59 -0.37 2.07
C ASN A 318 -19.83 0.02 3.36
N ILE A 319 -18.73 -0.68 3.61
CA ILE A 319 -17.89 -0.46 4.79
C ILE A 319 -17.13 0.86 4.65
N ASP A 320 -17.12 1.67 5.71
CA ASP A 320 -16.49 2.99 5.71
C ASP A 320 -14.97 2.89 5.52
N ILE A 321 -14.45 3.59 4.51
CA ILE A 321 -13.02 3.70 4.23
C ILE A 321 -12.25 4.43 5.33
N GLN A 322 -12.90 5.26 6.14
CA GLN A 322 -12.26 6.06 7.19
C GLN A 322 -12.05 5.29 8.50
N GLY A 323 -12.49 4.02 8.56
CA GLY A 323 -12.37 3.18 9.74
C GLY A 323 -10.98 2.61 10.03
N LYS A 324 -10.90 1.71 11.02
CA LYS A 324 -9.71 0.93 11.37
C LYS A 324 -10.00 -0.56 11.28
N THR A 325 -8.98 -1.33 10.93
CA THR A 325 -9.00 -2.78 11.08
C THR A 325 -8.24 -3.15 12.34
N VAL A 326 -8.80 -4.10 13.08
CA VAL A 326 -8.21 -4.71 14.25
C VAL A 326 -8.06 -6.20 13.98
N ILE A 327 -6.91 -6.76 14.30
CA ILE A 327 -6.61 -8.19 14.09
C ILE A 327 -6.22 -8.82 15.41
N GLY A 328 -6.75 -10.01 15.68
CA GLY A 328 -6.35 -10.82 16.83
C GLY A 328 -6.58 -10.09 18.14
N LYS A 329 -7.84 -9.75 18.44
CA LYS A 329 -8.21 -9.02 19.66
C LYS A 329 -9.16 -9.84 20.52
N ARG A 330 -8.87 -9.92 21.81
CA ARG A 330 -9.68 -10.65 22.79
C ARG A 330 -10.99 -9.90 23.09
N LEU A 331 -12.08 -10.65 23.25
CA LEU A 331 -13.44 -10.11 23.29
C LEU A 331 -13.69 -9.21 24.51
N TYR A 332 -13.31 -9.68 25.71
CA TYR A 332 -13.77 -9.09 26.97
C TYR A 332 -12.95 -7.90 27.45
N ASP A 333 -11.65 -7.86 27.14
CA ASP A 333 -10.73 -6.87 27.67
C ASP A 333 -9.94 -6.15 26.58
N SER A 334 -10.28 -6.41 25.31
CA SER A 334 -9.68 -5.74 24.18
C SER A 334 -8.17 -5.93 24.04
N VAL A 335 -7.58 -6.93 24.74
CA VAL A 335 -6.15 -7.19 24.72
C VAL A 335 -5.76 -7.89 23.41
N PRO A 336 -4.68 -7.45 22.74
CA PRO A 336 -4.15 -8.11 21.55
C PRO A 336 -3.68 -9.54 21.86
N ILE A 337 -3.94 -10.45 20.94
CA ILE A 337 -3.48 -11.83 21.03
C ILE A 337 -2.06 -11.92 20.50
N ASP A 338 -1.23 -12.73 21.16
CA ASP A 338 0.14 -13.00 20.75
C ASP A 338 0.21 -13.89 19.50
N VAL A 339 0.05 -13.26 18.34
CA VAL A 339 0.12 -13.87 17.00
C VAL A 339 1.26 -13.29 16.18
N LYS A 340 1.85 -14.11 15.32
CA LYS A 340 2.67 -13.64 14.20
C LYS A 340 1.80 -13.59 12.95
N VAL A 341 1.73 -12.43 12.30
CA VAL A 341 1.04 -12.25 11.03
C VAL A 341 2.10 -12.00 9.96
N VAL A 342 2.03 -12.72 8.84
CA VAL A 342 2.98 -12.56 7.74
C VAL A 342 2.38 -11.75 6.60
N ARG A 343 1.10 -11.96 6.30
CA ARG A 343 0.40 -11.27 5.21
C ARG A 343 -1.07 -11.10 5.51
N ILE A 344 -1.63 -9.98 5.09
CA ILE A 344 -3.07 -9.72 4.99
C ILE A 344 -3.33 -9.42 3.50
N CYS A 345 -4.52 -9.65 2.97
CA CYS A 345 -4.89 -9.29 1.61
C CYS A 345 -6.39 -9.01 1.60
N LEU A 346 -6.81 -7.93 0.94
CA LEU A 346 -8.21 -7.66 0.65
C LEU A 346 -8.40 -7.71 -0.87
N LEU A 347 -9.30 -8.56 -1.32
CA LEU A 347 -9.52 -8.86 -2.73
C LEU A 347 -10.96 -8.54 -3.09
N ARG A 348 -11.18 -7.84 -4.21
CA ARG A 348 -12.52 -7.69 -4.78
C ARG A 348 -12.93 -9.01 -5.43
N GLN A 349 -14.12 -9.51 -5.13
CA GLN A 349 -14.65 -10.68 -5.84
C GLN A 349 -15.35 -10.25 -7.14
N LYS A 350 -15.30 -11.10 -8.17
CA LYS A 350 -16.07 -10.91 -9.40
C LYS A 350 -17.48 -11.47 -9.19
N PHE A 351 -18.49 -10.69 -9.57
CA PHE A 351 -19.90 -11.06 -9.54
C PHE A 351 -20.15 -12.46 -10.12
N GLY A 352 -20.91 -13.30 -9.39
CA GLY A 352 -21.52 -14.52 -9.91
C GLY A 352 -20.65 -15.78 -9.95
N GLN A 353 -19.49 -15.84 -9.28
CA GLN A 353 -18.78 -17.10 -9.08
C GLN A 353 -19.26 -17.81 -7.82
N ASP A 354 -20.15 -18.79 -8.00
CA ASP A 354 -20.56 -19.74 -6.97
C ASP A 354 -19.38 -20.58 -6.50
N MET A 355 -19.14 -20.59 -5.19
CA MET A 355 -18.03 -21.30 -4.57
C MET A 355 -18.43 -22.74 -4.22
N GLY A 356 -17.84 -23.70 -4.91
CA GLY A 356 -17.89 -25.10 -4.52
C GLY A 356 -17.11 -25.40 -3.23
N SER A 357 -16.75 -26.67 -3.02
CA SER A 357 -16.07 -27.15 -1.80
C SER A 357 -14.58 -26.76 -1.69
N SER A 358 -14.01 -26.12 -2.71
CA SER A 358 -12.61 -25.70 -2.76
C SER A 358 -12.48 -24.18 -2.75
N MET A 359 -11.42 -23.66 -2.11
CA MET A 359 -11.08 -22.25 -2.18
C MET A 359 -11.02 -21.79 -3.65
N PRO A 360 -11.58 -20.63 -4.02
CA PRO A 360 -11.48 -20.14 -5.38
C PRO A 360 -10.02 -20.06 -5.86
N PRO A 361 -9.71 -20.37 -7.12
CA PRO A 361 -8.33 -20.37 -7.64
C PRO A 361 -7.55 -19.06 -7.40
N TYR A 362 -8.25 -17.92 -7.43
CA TYR A 362 -7.65 -16.60 -7.13
C TYR A 362 -7.33 -16.39 -5.65
N LEU A 363 -7.79 -17.27 -4.77
CA LEU A 363 -7.49 -17.27 -3.35
C LEU A 363 -6.38 -18.29 -3.00
N HIS A 364 -5.97 -19.16 -3.92
CA HIS A 364 -5.00 -20.24 -3.68
C HIS A 364 -3.53 -19.81 -3.55
N GLU A 365 -3.22 -18.51 -3.68
CA GLU A 365 -1.82 -18.03 -3.70
C GLU A 365 -0.98 -18.60 -2.54
N ASN A 366 0.17 -19.21 -2.87
CA ASN A 366 0.98 -19.93 -1.89
C ASN A 366 1.84 -18.93 -1.08
N LEU A 367 1.25 -18.32 -0.06
CA LEU A 367 1.82 -17.21 0.73
C LEU A 367 3.13 -17.57 1.43
N HIS A 368 3.45 -18.87 1.57
CA HIS A 368 4.64 -19.38 2.23
C HIS A 368 5.88 -19.51 1.30
N GLN A 369 5.69 -19.82 0.00
CA GLN A 369 6.82 -20.10 -0.91
C GLN A 369 7.51 -18.86 -1.49
N ASN A 370 6.87 -17.69 -1.44
CA ASN A 370 7.43 -16.44 -1.94
C ASN A 370 8.41 -15.76 -0.97
N PHE A 371 8.71 -16.35 0.19
CA PHE A 371 9.72 -15.84 1.12
C PHE A 371 11.16 -16.21 0.70
N ASN A 372 11.35 -17.35 0.00
CA ASN A 372 12.68 -17.86 -0.37
C ASN A 372 13.02 -17.75 -1.86
N ARG A 373 12.07 -17.44 -2.75
CA ARG A 373 12.27 -17.46 -4.22
C ARG A 373 12.39 -16.06 -4.85
N HIS A 374 13.25 -15.21 -4.29
CA HIS A 374 13.72 -13.99 -4.97
C HIS A 374 15.20 -14.09 -5.38
N ILE A 375 15.61 -15.28 -5.83
CA ILE A 375 16.70 -15.49 -6.78
C ILE A 375 16.20 -16.54 -7.80
N GLN A 376 16.26 -16.18 -9.08
CA GLN A 376 15.99 -16.97 -10.31
C GLN A 376 14.54 -17.21 -10.78
N GLY A 377 14.23 -16.67 -11.98
CA GLY A 377 13.87 -17.49 -13.14
C GLY A 377 12.40 -17.85 -13.41
N LEU A 378 11.78 -17.09 -14.33
CA LEU A 378 10.85 -17.46 -15.42
C LEU A 378 9.45 -18.11 -15.17
N ILE A 379 8.45 -17.41 -15.76
CA ILE A 379 7.36 -17.81 -16.69
C ILE A 379 6.43 -18.99 -16.32
N SER A 380 5.11 -18.71 -16.21
CA SER A 380 4.05 -19.33 -17.03
C SER A 380 2.69 -18.65 -16.82
N SER A 381 1.89 -18.63 -17.88
CA SER A 381 0.62 -17.97 -18.10
C SER A 381 -0.52 -18.43 -17.18
N ALA A 382 -1.07 -17.52 -16.38
CA ALA A 382 -2.48 -17.46 -16.00
C ALA A 382 -2.82 -16.04 -15.52
N LEU A 383 -3.94 -15.49 -16.00
CA LEU A 383 -4.51 -14.21 -15.59
C LEU A 383 -4.78 -14.18 -14.09
N LEU A 384 -3.94 -13.49 -13.30
CA LEU A 384 -4.14 -13.33 -11.86
C LEU A 384 -3.87 -11.87 -11.46
N GLU A 385 -4.89 -11.25 -10.84
CA GLU A 385 -4.87 -9.95 -10.16
C GLU A 385 -5.03 -10.27 -8.67
N HIS A 386 -4.07 -9.95 -7.81
CA HIS A 386 -4.26 -10.13 -6.36
C HIS A 386 -3.88 -8.89 -5.58
N ALA A 387 -3.84 -9.04 -4.26
CA ALA A 387 -3.36 -8.12 -3.26
C ALA A 387 -2.48 -8.82 -2.26
N GLU A 388 -1.37 -8.22 -1.85
CA GLU A 388 -0.48 -8.62 -0.77
C GLU A 388 -0.45 -7.49 0.29
N ILE A 389 -0.37 -7.75 1.57
CA ILE A 389 -0.03 -6.73 2.57
C ILE A 389 1.15 -7.29 3.33
N PHE A 390 2.24 -6.54 3.41
CA PHE A 390 3.36 -6.88 4.28
C PHE A 390 3.24 -6.09 5.57
N VAL A 391 2.77 -6.75 6.63
CA VAL A 391 3.00 -6.28 8.00
C VAL A 391 4.12 -7.17 8.55
N ARG A 392 5.35 -6.66 8.56
CA ARG A 392 6.45 -7.28 9.31
C ARG A 392 6.51 -6.61 10.67
N TYR A 393 6.46 -7.42 11.73
CA TYR A 393 7.09 -7.11 13.01
C TYR A 393 8.34 -7.95 13.13
#